data_AF-E3M994-F1
#
_entry.id   AF-E3M994-F1
#
_cell.length_a   1.000
_cell.length_b   1.000
_cell.length_c   1.000
_cell.angle_alpha   90.00
_cell.angle_beta   90.00
_cell.angle_gamma   90.00
#
_symmetry.space_group_name_H-M   'P 1'
#
loop_
_entity.id
_entity.type
_entity.pdbx_description
1 polymer ?
#
loop_
_entity_poly.entity_id
_entity_poly.type
_entity_poly.pdbx_seq_one_letter_code
_entity_poly.pdbx_strand_id
1 'polypeptide(L)'
;MFHSKIETHIMNPSNCTNHFNISNDIHLLYINAGGIGLVVIVPVLFIVSGIFSILSFPIYCVIRNKNLAKERESPIYPIVDHFFLYSCLKFGCIAIPFIFWILDSAGPQDLLFFFTVVFVYMSMVTLSPIFNILLIILTFQRFVLYYVENSEKYVSFKISRWRLFFGAMYITSTLFNCGIRVAKLVSFIKNGSLVTSISDNEIIDFIDDTFMNVVFALEVLVVISAALYIPMFHSIQKLAYLPSVSQYQPQKYVKYQALLISVMKSFMFLFAFFGAGSFPELKGESAFIFLSFSTFFTTPMVIQMTYIFCNKRNVKIMLSYVSVENVVDKLKSMFQRRNNVHPVA
;
A
#
# COMPACT_ATOMS: atom_id res chain seq x y z
N MET A 1 -47.57 58.94 31.84
CA MET A 1 -46.63 59.43 30.80
C MET A 1 -45.23 59.05 31.27
N PHE A 2 -44.47 58.40 30.41
CA PHE A 2 -43.37 57.46 30.70
C PHE A 2 -42.21 58.04 31.54
N HIS A 3 -41.85 57.35 32.63
CA HIS A 3 -40.52 57.40 33.22
C HIS A 3 -39.75 56.17 32.72
N SER A 4 -38.93 56.30 31.68
CA SER A 4 -38.00 55.23 31.29
C SER A 4 -36.73 55.36 32.14
N LYS A 5 -36.46 54.32 32.92
CA LYS A 5 -35.22 54.13 33.67
C LYS A 5 -34.31 53.30 32.78
N ILE A 6 -33.21 53.89 32.32
CA ILE A 6 -32.18 53.20 31.56
C ILE A 6 -31.40 52.34 32.57
N GLU A 7 -31.67 51.03 32.61
CA GLU A 7 -30.81 50.05 33.26
C GLU A 7 -29.76 49.59 32.25
N THR A 8 -28.51 50.00 32.49
CA THR A 8 -27.32 49.48 31.82
C THR A 8 -27.06 48.06 32.29
N HIS A 9 -27.48 47.09 31.49
CA HIS A 9 -27.16 45.68 31.69
C HIS A 9 -25.67 45.48 31.37
N ILE A 10 -24.82 45.53 32.39
CA ILE A 10 -23.41 45.14 32.30
C ILE A 10 -23.38 43.63 32.04
N MET A 11 -23.12 43.24 30.79
CA MET A 11 -22.79 41.85 30.44
C MET A 11 -21.40 41.55 31.01
N ASN A 12 -21.37 40.73 32.07
CA ASN A 12 -20.15 40.05 32.49
C ASN A 12 -19.67 39.17 31.33
N PRO A 13 -18.42 39.30 30.87
CA PRO A 13 -17.83 38.29 30.00
C PRO A 13 -17.50 37.08 30.89
N SER A 14 -18.45 36.16 31.01
CA SER A 14 -18.12 34.82 31.49
C SER A 14 -17.12 34.23 30.49
N ASN A 15 -15.85 34.18 30.90
CA ASN A 15 -14.78 33.44 30.27
C ASN A 15 -15.26 32.02 29.95
N CYS A 16 -15.69 31.80 28.71
CA CYS A 16 -15.79 30.48 28.12
C CYS A 16 -14.39 30.14 27.60
N THR A 17 -13.44 29.99 28.52
CA THR A 17 -12.20 29.26 28.24
C THR A 17 -12.60 27.82 28.02
N ASN A 18 -12.85 27.46 26.76
CA ASN A 18 -12.73 26.08 26.29
C ASN A 18 -11.27 25.69 26.51
N HIS A 19 -10.95 25.29 27.74
CA HIS A 19 -9.75 24.55 28.03
C HIS A 19 -9.92 23.24 27.26
N PHE A 20 -9.31 23.19 26.08
CA PHE A 20 -9.17 22.00 25.25
C PHE A 20 -8.51 20.95 26.14
N ASN A 21 -9.33 20.09 26.74
CA ASN A 21 -8.89 19.11 27.71
C ASN A 21 -8.39 17.91 26.91
N ILE A 22 -7.17 18.05 26.38
CA ILE A 22 -6.47 17.07 25.53
C ILE A 22 -6.56 15.65 26.12
N SER A 23 -6.56 15.52 27.44
CA SER A 23 -6.71 14.22 28.13
C SER A 23 -8.07 13.56 27.92
N ASN A 24 -9.18 14.32 27.93
CA ASN A 24 -10.51 13.78 27.71
C ASN A 24 -10.72 13.46 26.23
N ASP A 25 -10.19 14.27 25.33
CA ASP A 25 -10.25 14.02 23.89
C ASP A 25 -9.44 12.79 23.50
N ILE A 26 -8.23 12.61 24.06
CA ILE A 26 -7.43 11.40 23.86
C ILE A 26 -8.14 10.17 24.42
N HIS A 27 -8.77 10.26 25.60
CA HIS A 27 -9.50 9.14 26.20
C HIS A 27 -10.77 8.79 25.41
N LEU A 28 -11.47 9.80 24.87
CA LEU A 28 -12.63 9.63 23.99
C LEU A 28 -12.22 9.02 22.64
N LEU A 29 -11.11 9.48 22.05
CA LEU A 29 -10.54 8.95 20.81
C LEU A 29 -10.02 7.52 21.00
N TYR A 30 -9.46 7.22 22.17
CA TYR A 30 -9.01 5.89 22.58
C TYR A 30 -10.16 4.88 22.74
N ILE A 31 -11.29 5.32 23.31
CA ILE A 31 -12.51 4.50 23.41
C ILE A 31 -13.20 4.37 22.03
N ASN A 32 -13.27 5.47 21.26
CA ASN A 32 -13.95 5.51 19.96
C ASN A 32 -13.20 4.76 18.84
N ALA A 33 -11.87 4.67 18.92
CA ALA A 33 -11.04 4.04 17.89
C ALA A 33 -10.69 2.57 18.18
N GLY A 34 -11.34 1.90 19.14
CA GLY A 34 -11.19 0.44 19.32
C GLY A 34 -9.98 0.00 20.16
N GLY A 35 -9.51 0.84 21.08
CA GLY A 35 -8.45 0.51 22.04
C GLY A 35 -7.02 0.51 21.50
N ILE A 36 -6.06 0.04 22.32
CA ILE A 36 -4.60 0.07 22.05
C ILE A 36 -4.23 -0.54 20.69
N GLY A 37 -4.94 -1.59 20.27
CA GLY A 37 -4.65 -2.31 19.03
C GLY A 37 -4.83 -1.47 17.76
N LEU A 38 -5.96 -0.77 17.63
CA LEU A 38 -6.23 0.05 16.45
C LEU A 38 -5.53 1.40 16.49
N VAL A 39 -5.35 1.99 17.68
CA VAL A 39 -4.77 3.33 17.82
C VAL A 39 -3.24 3.31 17.73
N VAL A 40 -2.59 2.24 18.19
CA VAL A 40 -1.12 2.19 18.29
C VAL A 40 -0.51 1.12 17.39
N ILE A 41 -0.98 -0.13 17.48
CA ILE A 41 -0.34 -1.25 16.75
C ILE A 41 -0.47 -1.06 15.24
N VAL A 42 -1.64 -0.64 14.78
CA VAL A 42 -1.94 -0.42 13.36
C VAL A 42 -1.06 0.65 12.72
N PRO A 43 -0.98 1.90 13.25
CA PRO A 43 -0.08 2.90 12.70
C PRO A 43 1.39 2.47 12.74
N VAL A 44 1.81 1.78 13.81
CA VAL A 44 3.19 1.25 13.92
C VAL A 44 3.47 0.23 12.83
N LEU A 45 2.60 -0.77 12.63
CA LEU A 45 2.75 -1.77 11.57
C LEU A 45 2.85 -1.13 10.19
N PHE A 46 2.10 -0.06 9.96
CA PHE A 46 2.10 0.67 8.71
C PHE A 46 3.37 1.49 8.48
N ILE A 47 3.83 2.22 9.50
CA ILE A 47 5.11 2.96 9.44
C ILE A 47 6.24 1.96 9.17
N VAL A 48 6.25 0.85 9.90
CA VAL A 48 7.22 -0.24 9.71
C VAL A 48 7.15 -0.79 8.28
N SER A 49 5.95 -1.07 7.76
CA SER A 49 5.77 -1.54 6.37
C SER A 49 6.27 -0.55 5.33
N GLY A 50 6.00 0.74 5.54
CA GLY A 50 6.50 1.84 4.70
C GLY A 50 8.02 1.89 4.69
N ILE A 51 8.65 1.88 5.86
CA ILE A 51 10.12 1.88 6.02
C ILE A 51 10.73 0.66 5.31
N PHE A 52 10.21 -0.54 5.56
CA PHE A 52 10.71 -1.75 4.89
C PHE A 52 10.58 -1.67 3.36
N SER A 53 9.47 -1.11 2.84
CA SER A 53 9.28 -0.94 1.41
C SER A 53 10.31 0.04 0.81
N ILE A 54 10.59 1.16 1.49
CA ILE A 54 11.58 2.15 1.04
C ILE A 54 12.99 1.56 1.06
N LEU A 55 13.37 0.88 2.15
CA LEU A 55 14.72 0.31 2.31
C LEU A 55 14.97 -0.86 1.36
N SER A 56 13.97 -1.70 1.11
CA SER A 56 14.11 -2.85 0.21
C SER A 56 14.07 -2.49 -1.27
N PHE A 57 13.47 -1.35 -1.63
CA PHE A 57 13.26 -0.96 -3.03
C PHE A 57 14.54 -0.86 -3.89
N PRO A 58 15.66 -0.24 -3.45
CA PRO A 58 16.89 -0.20 -4.23
C PRO A 58 17.45 -1.60 -4.55
N ILE A 59 17.43 -2.49 -3.55
CA ILE A 59 17.89 -3.88 -3.68
C ILE A 59 16.98 -4.62 -4.66
N TYR A 60 15.66 -4.44 -4.51
CA TYR A 60 14.65 -5.01 -5.40
C TYR A 60 14.89 -4.62 -6.87
N CYS A 61 15.14 -3.34 -7.15
CA CYS A 61 15.48 -2.85 -8.50
C CYS A 61 16.70 -3.54 -9.10
N VAL A 62 17.79 -3.66 -8.33
CA VAL A 62 19.03 -4.28 -8.81
C VAL A 62 18.83 -5.76 -9.13
N ILE A 63 18.16 -6.50 -8.24
CA ILE A 63 17.94 -7.94 -8.43
C ILE A 63 16.99 -8.17 -9.60
N ARG A 64 15.92 -7.38 -9.71
CA ARG A 64 14.97 -7.50 -10.81
C ARG A 64 15.62 -7.25 -12.16
N ASN A 65 16.44 -6.21 -12.28
CA ASN A 65 17.14 -5.93 -13.54
C ASN A 65 18.02 -7.11 -13.99
N LYS A 66 18.64 -7.84 -13.05
CA LYS A 66 19.43 -9.04 -13.36
C LYS A 66 18.58 -10.24 -13.80
N ASN A 67 17.31 -10.30 -13.41
CA ASN A 67 16.39 -11.40 -13.73
C ASN A 67 15.41 -11.07 -14.86
N LEU A 68 15.37 -9.80 -15.31
CA LEU A 68 14.35 -9.26 -16.20
C LEU A 68 14.20 -10.05 -17.52
N ALA A 69 15.30 -10.47 -18.13
CA ALA A 69 15.28 -11.21 -19.39
C ALA A 69 14.47 -12.51 -19.27
N LYS A 70 14.68 -13.25 -18.19
CA LYS A 70 13.97 -14.51 -17.90
C LYS A 70 12.52 -14.26 -17.47
N GLU A 71 12.27 -13.18 -16.73
CA GLU A 71 10.92 -12.87 -16.26
C GLU A 71 9.98 -12.50 -17.39
N ARG A 72 10.47 -11.82 -18.43
CA ARG A 72 9.67 -11.44 -19.60
C ARG A 72 9.05 -12.62 -20.35
N GLU A 73 9.63 -13.81 -20.23
CA GLU A 73 9.11 -15.04 -20.82
C GLU A 73 7.91 -15.60 -20.04
N SER A 74 7.71 -15.14 -18.79
CA SER A 74 6.68 -15.66 -17.92
C SER A 74 5.29 -15.08 -18.26
N PRO A 75 4.23 -15.90 -18.35
CA PRO A 75 2.86 -15.41 -18.59
C PRO A 75 2.35 -14.43 -17.52
N ILE A 76 2.88 -14.52 -16.29
CA ILE A 76 2.53 -13.63 -15.16
C ILE A 76 3.29 -12.29 -15.19
N TYR A 77 4.27 -12.13 -16.08
CA TYR A 77 5.13 -10.95 -16.16
C TYR A 77 4.36 -9.62 -16.17
N PRO A 78 3.27 -9.44 -16.94
CA PRO A 78 2.60 -8.14 -17.01
C PRO A 78 2.10 -7.63 -15.66
N ILE A 79 1.60 -8.53 -14.80
CA ILE A 79 1.12 -8.17 -13.47
C ILE A 79 2.31 -7.83 -12.54
N VAL A 80 3.37 -8.62 -12.58
CA VAL A 80 4.56 -8.40 -11.75
C VAL A 80 5.30 -7.11 -12.17
N ASP A 81 5.39 -6.84 -13.46
CA ASP A 81 5.94 -5.60 -14.03
C ASP A 81 5.13 -4.38 -13.61
N HIS A 82 3.79 -4.51 -13.58
CA HIS A 82 2.92 -3.46 -13.09
C HIS A 82 3.16 -3.13 -11.61
N PHE A 83 3.26 -4.14 -10.74
CA PHE A 83 3.61 -3.93 -9.33
C PHE A 83 5.01 -3.32 -9.13
N PHE A 84 5.97 -3.67 -9.99
CA PHE A 84 7.28 -3.02 -10.00
C PHE A 84 7.17 -1.54 -10.37
N LEU A 85 6.50 -1.22 -11.47
CA LEU A 85 6.36 0.16 -11.94
C LEU A 85 5.66 1.02 -10.87
N TYR A 86 4.64 0.47 -10.23
CA TYR A 86 3.97 1.11 -9.11
C TYR A 86 4.92 1.32 -7.91
N SER A 87 5.75 0.32 -7.59
CA SER A 87 6.77 0.49 -6.54
C SER A 87 7.74 1.65 -6.84
N CYS A 88 8.13 1.83 -8.11
CA CYS A 88 8.93 2.97 -8.54
C CYS A 88 8.20 4.29 -8.35
N LEU A 89 6.93 4.36 -8.77
CA LEU A 89 6.10 5.55 -8.62
C LEU A 89 5.93 5.90 -7.14
N LYS A 90 5.60 4.92 -6.29
CA LYS A 90 5.48 5.10 -4.84
C LYS A 90 6.77 5.63 -4.22
N PHE A 91 7.92 5.04 -4.58
CA PHE A 91 9.22 5.50 -4.09
C PHE A 91 9.49 6.94 -4.51
N GLY A 92 9.24 7.31 -5.77
CA GLY A 92 9.37 8.69 -6.25
C GLY A 92 8.45 9.66 -5.52
N CYS A 93 7.17 9.31 -5.35
CA CYS A 93 6.18 10.14 -4.64
C CYS A 93 6.53 10.37 -3.17
N ILE A 94 7.25 9.47 -2.51
CA ILE A 94 7.70 9.64 -1.11
C ILE A 94 9.04 10.37 -1.05
N ALA A 95 9.98 10.03 -1.95
CA ALA A 95 11.33 10.60 -1.94
C ALA A 95 11.35 12.08 -2.33
N ILE A 96 10.51 12.51 -3.29
CA ILE A 96 10.49 13.89 -3.77
C ILE A 96 10.10 14.87 -2.65
N PRO A 97 8.97 14.72 -1.93
CA PRO A 97 8.64 15.59 -0.80
C PRO A 97 9.69 15.56 0.32
N PHE A 98 10.29 14.39 0.58
CA PHE A 98 11.33 14.26 1.59
C PHE A 98 12.60 15.05 1.23
N ILE A 99 13.00 15.04 -0.05
CA ILE A 99 14.13 15.84 -0.54
C ILE A 99 13.81 17.34 -0.42
N PHE A 100 12.62 17.77 -0.81
CA PHE A 100 12.20 19.16 -0.68
C PHE A 100 12.18 19.62 0.79
N TRP A 101 11.72 18.77 1.71
CA TRP A 101 11.75 19.05 3.14
C TRP A 101 13.17 19.26 3.69
N ILE A 102 14.15 18.50 3.19
CA ILE A 102 15.56 18.66 3.58
C ILE A 102 16.18 19.92 2.97
N LEU A 103 15.88 20.22 1.70
CA LEU A 103 16.52 21.31 0.96
C LEU A 103 15.98 22.69 1.33
N ASP A 104 14.73 22.78 1.79
CA ASP A 104 14.05 24.04 2.03
C ASP A 104 13.66 24.18 3.50
N SER A 105 14.44 24.95 4.27
CA SER A 105 14.14 25.26 5.67
C SER A 105 13.21 26.46 5.85
N ALA A 106 12.77 27.13 4.77
CA ALA A 106 12.07 28.41 4.83
C ALA A 106 10.77 28.50 4.00
N GLY A 107 10.46 27.52 3.14
CA GLY A 107 9.22 27.48 2.35
C GLY A 107 7.98 26.98 3.10
N PRO A 108 6.81 26.96 2.42
CA PRO A 108 5.54 26.52 3.00
C PRO A 108 5.50 24.99 3.14
N GLN A 109 6.31 24.44 4.05
CA GLN A 109 6.44 23.00 4.31
C GLN A 109 5.09 22.35 4.62
N ASP A 110 4.23 23.05 5.37
CA ASP A 110 2.90 22.57 5.75
C ASP A 110 1.99 22.33 4.54
N LEU A 111 2.09 23.19 3.51
CA LEU A 111 1.28 23.07 2.30
C LEU A 111 1.73 21.89 1.44
N LEU A 112 3.05 21.72 1.27
CA LEU A 112 3.61 20.59 0.52
C LEU A 112 3.30 19.26 1.21
N PHE A 113 3.41 19.23 2.54
CA PHE A 113 3.03 18.08 3.34
C PHE A 113 1.55 17.76 3.19
N PHE A 114 0.67 18.76 3.28
CA PHE A 114 -0.77 18.61 3.08
C PHE A 114 -1.09 18.03 1.70
N PHE A 115 -0.56 18.59 0.61
CA PHE A 115 -0.77 18.06 -0.74
C PHE A 115 -0.24 16.63 -0.90
N THR A 116 0.88 16.30 -0.26
CA THR A 116 1.44 14.95 -0.26
C THR A 116 0.49 13.97 0.43
N VAL A 117 -0.03 14.33 1.60
CA VAL A 117 -0.98 13.50 2.36
C VAL A 117 -2.26 13.29 1.55
N VAL A 118 -2.83 14.34 0.97
CA VAL A 118 -4.03 14.25 0.11
C VAL A 118 -3.76 13.36 -1.11
N PHE A 119 -2.63 13.54 -1.78
CA PHE A 119 -2.26 12.72 -2.94
C PHE A 119 -2.11 11.24 -2.58
N VAL A 120 -1.47 10.94 -1.45
CA VAL A 120 -1.31 9.56 -0.95
C VAL A 120 -2.67 8.96 -0.61
N TYR A 121 -3.54 9.71 0.06
CA TYR A 121 -4.90 9.27 0.37
C TYR A 121 -5.70 8.95 -0.91
N MET A 122 -5.71 9.85 -1.90
CA MET A 122 -6.42 9.63 -3.17
C MET A 122 -5.85 8.44 -3.96
N SER A 123 -4.52 8.30 -3.94
CA SER A 123 -3.83 7.17 -4.57
C SER A 123 -4.22 5.85 -3.92
N MET A 124 -4.22 5.80 -2.59
CA MET A 124 -4.59 4.62 -1.81
C MET A 124 -6.00 4.14 -2.12
N VAL A 125 -6.96 5.06 -2.09
CA VAL A 125 -8.38 4.78 -2.31
C VAL A 125 -8.66 4.33 -3.75
N THR A 126 -7.84 4.76 -4.71
CA THR A 126 -7.93 4.33 -6.12
C THR A 126 -7.19 3.01 -6.39
N LEU A 127 -6.03 2.79 -5.78
CA LEU A 127 -5.16 1.66 -6.10
C LEU A 127 -5.50 0.38 -5.36
N SER A 128 -6.05 0.47 -4.16
CA SER A 128 -6.43 -0.70 -3.35
C SER A 128 -7.30 -1.72 -4.11
N PRO A 129 -8.46 -1.34 -4.70
CA PRO A 129 -9.29 -2.30 -5.43
C PRO A 129 -8.57 -2.90 -6.64
N ILE A 130 -7.74 -2.10 -7.33
CA ILE A 130 -6.94 -2.56 -8.46
C ILE A 130 -5.96 -3.65 -8.01
N PHE A 131 -5.27 -3.45 -6.88
CA PHE A 131 -4.36 -4.46 -6.34
C PHE A 131 -5.09 -5.74 -5.97
N ASN A 132 -6.28 -5.65 -5.37
CA ASN A 132 -7.07 -6.84 -5.04
C ASN A 132 -7.44 -7.65 -6.29
N ILE A 133 -7.93 -6.98 -7.33
CA ILE A 133 -8.24 -7.63 -8.62
C ILE A 133 -6.99 -8.31 -9.20
N LEU A 134 -5.85 -7.61 -9.22
CA LEU A 134 -4.60 -8.15 -9.74
C LEU A 134 -4.11 -9.36 -8.93
N LEU A 135 -4.27 -9.35 -7.61
CA LEU A 135 -3.91 -10.47 -6.75
C LEU A 135 -4.80 -11.69 -6.97
N ILE A 136 -6.12 -11.48 -7.15
CA ILE A 136 -7.06 -12.56 -7.49
C ILE A 136 -6.68 -13.17 -8.84
N ILE A 137 -6.48 -12.34 -9.88
CA ILE A 137 -6.09 -12.80 -11.21
C ILE A 137 -4.75 -13.53 -11.16
N LEU A 138 -3.76 -12.98 -10.47
CA LEU A 138 -2.44 -13.61 -10.33
C LEU A 138 -2.53 -14.99 -9.65
N THR A 139 -3.37 -15.12 -8.63
CA THR A 139 -3.63 -16.39 -7.94
C THR A 139 -4.24 -17.42 -8.88
N PHE A 140 -5.28 -17.00 -9.62
CA PHE A 140 -5.98 -17.85 -10.58
C PHE A 140 -5.07 -18.28 -11.74
N GLN A 141 -4.31 -17.36 -12.33
CA GLN A 141 -3.35 -17.65 -13.39
C GLN A 141 -2.36 -18.72 -12.99
N ARG A 142 -1.84 -18.65 -11.76
CA ARG A 142 -0.89 -19.63 -11.25
C ARG A 142 -1.52 -20.99 -11.02
N PHE A 143 -2.74 -21.02 -10.49
CA PHE A 143 -3.49 -22.26 -10.35
C PHE A 143 -3.66 -22.95 -11.71
N VAL A 144 -4.10 -22.19 -12.73
CA VAL A 144 -4.26 -22.69 -14.11
C VAL A 144 -2.94 -23.17 -14.70
N LEU A 145 -1.87 -22.39 -14.59
CA LEU A 145 -0.53 -22.76 -15.08
C LEU A 145 -0.01 -24.06 -14.45
N TYR A 146 -0.44 -24.37 -13.24
CA TYR A 146 0.05 -25.50 -12.49
C TYR A 146 -0.76 -26.79 -12.77
N TYR A 147 -2.08 -26.68 -12.95
CA TYR A 147 -2.99 -27.82 -13.05
C TYR A 147 -3.43 -28.14 -14.48
N VAL A 148 -3.33 -27.20 -15.41
CA VAL A 148 -3.80 -27.38 -16.79
C VAL A 148 -2.59 -27.45 -17.72
N GLU A 149 -2.38 -28.60 -18.34
CA GLU A 149 -1.36 -28.78 -19.37
C GLU A 149 -1.60 -27.83 -20.56
N ASN A 150 -0.53 -27.31 -21.16
CA ASN A 150 -0.58 -26.34 -22.27
C ASN A 150 -1.32 -25.02 -21.97
N SER A 151 -1.61 -24.73 -20.70
CA SER A 151 -2.31 -23.51 -20.28
C SER A 151 -1.52 -22.22 -20.53
N GLU A 152 -0.19 -22.30 -20.71
CA GLU A 152 0.66 -21.16 -21.03
C GLU A 152 0.13 -20.36 -22.21
N LYS A 153 -0.40 -21.01 -23.25
CA LYS A 153 -0.97 -20.35 -24.43
C LYS A 153 -2.23 -19.54 -24.12
N TYR A 154 -3.02 -19.97 -23.14
CA TYR A 154 -4.26 -19.31 -22.74
C TYR A 154 -4.03 -18.19 -21.74
N VAL A 155 -3.00 -18.31 -20.90
CA VAL A 155 -2.65 -17.31 -19.88
C VAL A 155 -1.71 -16.22 -20.43
N SER A 156 -0.92 -16.52 -21.45
CA SER A 156 0.02 -15.58 -22.09
C SER A 156 -0.67 -14.60 -23.05
N PHE A 157 -1.29 -13.56 -22.49
CA PHE A 157 -1.80 -12.46 -23.31
C PHE A 157 -0.70 -11.47 -23.71
N LYS A 158 -0.79 -10.91 -24.93
CA LYS A 158 0.07 -9.82 -25.41
C LYS A 158 0.07 -8.66 -24.40
N ILE A 159 1.26 -8.09 -24.15
CA ILE A 159 1.47 -6.97 -23.21
C ILE A 159 0.55 -5.77 -23.49
N SER A 160 0.19 -5.52 -24.75
CA SER A 160 -0.73 -4.43 -25.11
C SER A 160 -2.13 -4.59 -24.53
N ARG A 161 -2.64 -5.83 -24.46
CA ARG A 161 -3.95 -6.12 -23.84
C ARG A 161 -3.93 -5.87 -22.33
N TRP A 162 -2.82 -6.22 -21.67
CA TRP A 162 -2.62 -5.92 -20.26
C TRP A 162 -2.57 -4.43 -19.97
N ARG A 163 -1.88 -3.65 -20.82
CA ARG A 163 -1.85 -2.20 -20.68
C ARG A 163 -3.23 -1.56 -20.84
N LEU A 164 -4.04 -2.03 -21.80
CA LEU A 164 -5.43 -1.60 -21.95
C LEU A 164 -6.24 -1.96 -20.69
N PHE A 165 -6.08 -3.19 -20.19
CA PHE A 165 -6.77 -3.67 -19.00
C PHE A 165 -6.42 -2.84 -17.75
N PHE A 166 -5.13 -2.56 -17.51
CA PHE A 166 -4.71 -1.68 -16.42
C PHE A 166 -5.32 -0.28 -16.59
N GLY A 167 -5.21 0.32 -17.78
CA GLY A 167 -5.79 1.63 -18.07
C GLY A 167 -7.29 1.71 -17.80
N ALA A 168 -8.05 0.69 -18.22
CA ALA A 168 -9.48 0.60 -17.95
C ALA A 168 -9.79 0.54 -16.45
N MET A 169 -9.05 -0.27 -15.68
CA MET A 169 -9.23 -0.33 -14.23
C MET A 169 -8.93 1.01 -13.54
N TYR A 170 -7.87 1.72 -13.96
CA TYR A 170 -7.54 3.04 -13.43
C TYR A 170 -8.62 4.08 -13.72
N ILE A 171 -9.12 4.11 -14.97
CA ILE A 171 -10.17 5.05 -15.37
C ILE A 171 -11.44 4.77 -14.57
N THR A 172 -11.89 3.52 -14.52
CA THR A 172 -13.08 3.14 -13.76
C THR A 172 -12.94 3.48 -12.28
N SER A 173 -11.84 3.08 -11.64
CA SER A 173 -11.65 3.35 -10.20
C SER A 173 -11.57 4.85 -9.90
N THR A 174 -10.97 5.65 -10.79
CA THR A 174 -10.87 7.10 -10.60
C THR A 174 -12.23 7.77 -10.81
N LEU A 175 -12.95 7.40 -11.87
CA LEU A 175 -14.24 8.00 -12.22
C LEU A 175 -15.30 7.81 -11.13
N PHE A 176 -15.39 6.60 -10.57
CA PHE A 176 -16.42 6.28 -9.58
C PHE A 176 -16.08 6.75 -8.16
N ASN A 177 -14.81 7.02 -7.85
CA ASN A 177 -14.37 7.21 -6.46
C ASN A 177 -13.71 8.57 -6.21
N CYS A 178 -12.94 9.11 -7.15
CA CYS A 178 -12.14 10.31 -6.92
C CYS A 178 -13.02 11.54 -6.61
N GLY A 179 -14.08 11.78 -7.40
CA GLY A 179 -14.95 12.94 -7.19
C GLY A 179 -15.67 12.93 -5.83
N ILE A 180 -16.22 11.78 -5.44
CA ILE A 180 -16.91 11.55 -4.17
C ILE A 180 -15.95 11.79 -2.99
N ARG A 181 -14.71 11.28 -3.07
CA ARG A 181 -13.71 11.43 -2.00
C ARG A 181 -13.17 12.85 -1.88
N VAL A 182 -12.99 13.57 -2.99
CA VAL A 182 -12.66 15.00 -2.94
C VAL A 182 -13.79 15.79 -2.27
N ALA A 183 -15.05 15.51 -2.60
CA ALA A 183 -16.18 16.18 -1.97
C ALA A 183 -16.24 15.93 -0.45
N LYS A 184 -16.03 14.68 0.01
CA LYS A 184 -15.93 14.35 1.44
C LYS A 184 -14.76 15.07 2.12
N LEU A 185 -13.60 15.11 1.47
CA LEU A 185 -12.41 15.80 2.01
C LEU A 185 -12.67 17.30 2.17
N VAL A 186 -13.29 17.96 1.18
CA VAL A 186 -13.65 19.38 1.26
C VAL A 186 -14.67 19.64 2.37
N SER A 187 -15.68 18.77 2.51
CA SER A 187 -16.67 18.85 3.60
C SER A 187 -16.01 18.71 4.97
N PHE A 188 -15.09 17.75 5.12
CA PHE A 188 -14.32 17.54 6.35
C PHE A 188 -13.49 18.78 6.73
N ILE A 189 -12.80 19.40 5.76
CA ILE A 189 -12.01 20.62 6.00
C ILE A 189 -12.90 21.79 6.43
N LYS A 190 -14.10 21.91 5.87
CA LYS A 190 -15.02 23.02 6.16
C LYS A 190 -15.73 22.87 7.50
N ASN A 191 -16.19 21.67 7.83
CA ASN A 191 -17.09 21.43 8.95
C ASN A 191 -16.40 20.74 10.15
N GLY A 192 -15.16 20.28 10.01
CA GLY A 192 -14.39 19.61 11.07
C GLY A 192 -14.90 18.22 11.47
N SER A 193 -15.92 17.68 10.79
CA SER A 193 -16.51 16.38 11.06
C SER A 193 -16.56 15.52 9.80
N LEU A 194 -16.33 14.22 9.96
CA LEU A 194 -16.48 13.22 8.90
C LEU A 194 -17.99 12.98 8.68
N VAL A 195 -18.57 13.69 7.73
CA VAL A 195 -19.97 13.47 7.35
C VAL A 195 -20.06 12.20 6.51
N THR A 196 -20.93 11.28 6.89
CA THR A 196 -21.13 10.00 6.19
C THR A 196 -21.80 10.19 4.83
N SER A 197 -22.71 11.18 4.72
CA SER A 197 -23.37 11.59 3.48
C SER A 197 -22.80 12.91 2.94
N ILE A 198 -22.60 12.99 1.63
CA ILE A 198 -22.02 14.19 0.98
C ILE A 198 -23.11 15.24 0.70
N SER A 199 -24.33 14.78 0.49
CA SER A 199 -25.41 15.53 -0.15
C SER A 199 -26.75 14.90 0.22
N ASP A 200 -27.84 15.67 0.19
CA ASP A 200 -29.21 15.12 0.18
C ASP A 200 -29.53 14.30 -1.11
N ASN A 201 -28.51 13.93 -1.88
CA ASN A 201 -28.64 13.24 -3.16
C ASN A 201 -28.42 11.74 -2.97
N GLU A 202 -29.51 11.03 -2.76
CA GLU A 202 -29.56 9.58 -2.54
C GLU A 202 -28.79 8.77 -3.60
N ILE A 203 -28.71 9.26 -4.85
CA ILE A 203 -27.99 8.57 -5.93
C ILE A 203 -26.48 8.54 -5.68
N ILE A 204 -25.91 9.65 -5.17
CA ILE A 204 -24.46 9.74 -4.93
C ILE A 204 -24.07 8.85 -3.75
N ASP A 205 -24.86 8.86 -2.69
CA ASP A 205 -24.62 8.03 -1.51
C ASP A 205 -24.78 6.54 -1.87
N PHE A 206 -25.78 6.17 -2.67
CA PHE A 206 -25.91 4.81 -3.19
C PHE A 206 -24.70 4.36 -4.02
N ILE A 207 -24.13 5.24 -4.85
CA ILE A 207 -22.94 4.94 -5.64
C ILE A 207 -21.72 4.75 -4.72
N ASP A 208 -21.52 5.61 -3.72
CA ASP A 208 -20.41 5.50 -2.77
C ASP A 208 -20.50 4.19 -1.96
N ASP A 209 -21.68 3.89 -1.42
CA ASP A 209 -21.94 2.66 -0.67
C ASP A 209 -21.73 1.42 -1.53
N THR A 210 -22.22 1.43 -2.77
CA THR A 210 -22.00 0.34 -3.72
C THR A 210 -20.51 0.14 -4.00
N PHE A 211 -19.77 1.24 -4.21
CA PHE A 211 -18.34 1.16 -4.45
C PHE A 211 -17.60 0.59 -3.23
N MET A 212 -17.89 1.07 -2.02
CA MET A 212 -17.28 0.57 -0.78
C MET A 212 -17.58 -0.92 -0.59
N ASN A 213 -18.82 -1.36 -0.82
CA ASN A 213 -19.22 -2.76 -0.76
C ASN A 213 -18.47 -3.63 -1.77
N VAL A 214 -18.26 -3.14 -2.99
CA VAL A 214 -17.43 -3.84 -3.99
C VAL A 214 -15.98 -3.97 -3.49
N VAL A 215 -15.40 -2.93 -2.90
CA VAL A 215 -14.03 -3.02 -2.35
C VAL A 215 -13.95 -4.02 -1.20
N PHE A 216 -14.94 -4.05 -0.30
CA PHE A 216 -15.01 -5.08 0.75
C PHE A 216 -15.12 -6.49 0.17
N ALA A 217 -15.97 -6.67 -0.84
CA ALA A 217 -16.10 -7.96 -1.52
C ALA A 217 -14.79 -8.39 -2.17
N LEU A 218 -14.03 -7.46 -2.76
CA LEU A 218 -12.70 -7.73 -3.32
C LEU A 218 -11.69 -8.18 -2.24
N GLU A 219 -11.69 -7.57 -1.05
CA GLU A 219 -10.84 -8.02 0.06
C GLU A 219 -11.18 -9.46 0.49
N VAL A 220 -12.47 -9.76 0.64
CA VAL A 220 -12.95 -11.11 0.95
C VAL A 220 -12.56 -12.09 -0.16
N LEU A 221 -12.71 -11.71 -1.43
CA LEU A 221 -12.30 -12.56 -2.56
C LEU A 221 -10.80 -12.82 -2.59
N VAL A 222 -9.95 -11.86 -2.23
CA VAL A 222 -8.50 -12.10 -2.08
C VAL A 222 -8.24 -13.13 -0.98
N VAL A 223 -8.94 -13.03 0.17
CA VAL A 223 -8.83 -14.01 1.25
C VAL A 223 -9.35 -15.38 0.83
N ILE A 224 -10.44 -15.47 0.09
CA ILE A 224 -10.96 -16.75 -0.42
C ILE A 224 -9.99 -17.35 -1.46
N SER A 225 -9.38 -16.51 -2.30
CA SER A 225 -8.40 -16.96 -3.29
C SER A 225 -7.18 -17.64 -2.64
N ALA A 226 -6.94 -17.39 -1.34
CA ALA A 226 -5.96 -18.10 -0.54
C ALA A 226 -6.08 -19.62 -0.62
N ALA A 227 -7.33 -20.12 -0.65
CA ALA A 227 -7.63 -21.54 -0.66
C ALA A 227 -7.01 -22.24 -1.88
N LEU A 228 -6.83 -21.53 -2.99
CA LEU A 228 -6.16 -22.06 -4.19
C LEU A 228 -4.67 -22.32 -3.96
N TYR A 229 -4.04 -21.73 -2.94
CA TYR A 229 -2.65 -22.05 -2.57
C TYR A 229 -2.48 -23.41 -1.90
N ILE A 230 -3.53 -23.95 -1.27
CA ILE A 230 -3.48 -25.28 -0.63
C ILE A 230 -3.20 -26.39 -1.67
N PRO A 231 -4.01 -26.55 -2.75
CA PRO A 231 -3.71 -27.54 -3.76
C PRO A 231 -2.39 -27.22 -4.48
N MET A 232 -2.10 -25.95 -4.79
CA MET A 232 -0.79 -25.58 -5.36
C MET A 232 0.38 -25.99 -4.44
N PHE A 233 0.19 -26.04 -3.12
CA PHE A 233 1.22 -26.46 -2.18
C PHE A 233 1.47 -27.95 -2.18
N HIS A 234 0.41 -28.75 -2.15
CA HIS A 234 0.50 -30.19 -2.22
C HIS A 234 1.27 -30.65 -3.47
N SER A 235 0.96 -30.09 -4.63
CA SER A 235 1.58 -30.58 -5.85
C SER A 235 3.06 -30.18 -6.02
N ILE A 236 3.48 -29.01 -5.53
CA ILE A 236 4.88 -28.59 -5.61
C ILE A 236 5.81 -29.48 -4.79
N GLN A 237 5.32 -30.07 -3.70
CA GLN A 237 6.09 -31.05 -2.92
C GLN A 237 6.41 -32.29 -3.76
N LYS A 238 5.53 -32.67 -4.70
CA LYS A 238 5.77 -33.80 -5.60
C LYS A 238 6.84 -33.52 -6.64
N LEU A 239 7.05 -32.27 -7.08
CA LEU A 239 8.04 -31.90 -8.11
C LEU A 239 9.42 -31.47 -7.54
N ALA A 240 9.58 -31.45 -6.21
CA ALA A 240 10.75 -30.88 -5.54
C ALA A 240 12.06 -31.67 -5.74
N TYR A 241 11.99 -32.92 -6.21
CA TYR A 241 13.15 -33.80 -6.37
C TYR A 241 13.99 -33.52 -7.63
N LEU A 242 13.50 -32.69 -8.57
CA LEU A 242 14.18 -32.43 -9.84
C LEU A 242 15.32 -31.39 -9.69
N PRO A 243 16.58 -31.72 -10.07
CA PRO A 243 17.75 -30.85 -9.86
C PRO A 243 17.66 -29.48 -10.58
N SER A 244 17.11 -29.46 -11.80
CA SER A 244 16.89 -28.25 -12.61
C SER A 244 15.86 -27.30 -11.98
N VAL A 245 14.88 -27.86 -11.26
CA VAL A 245 13.92 -27.09 -10.47
C VAL A 245 14.60 -26.55 -9.22
N SER A 246 15.47 -27.31 -8.54
CA SER A 246 16.12 -26.93 -7.26
C SER A 246 16.96 -25.64 -7.29
N GLN A 247 17.58 -25.32 -8.43
CA GLN A 247 18.55 -24.22 -8.52
C GLN A 247 17.93 -22.83 -8.75
N TYR A 248 16.73 -22.73 -9.34
CA TYR A 248 16.12 -21.43 -9.70
C TYR A 248 14.76 -21.14 -9.05
N GLN A 249 13.88 -22.13 -8.81
CA GLN A 249 12.54 -22.05 -8.19
C GLN A 249 11.78 -20.69 -8.20
N PRO A 250 11.70 -19.94 -9.32
CA PRO A 250 10.98 -18.66 -9.33
C PRO A 250 9.49 -18.87 -9.00
N GLN A 251 8.95 -20.04 -9.33
CA GLN A 251 7.59 -20.48 -9.02
C GLN A 251 7.33 -20.60 -7.50
N LYS A 252 8.32 -20.99 -6.68
CA LYS A 252 8.14 -21.05 -5.21
C LYS A 252 8.12 -19.67 -4.60
N TYR A 253 8.99 -18.76 -5.07
CA TYR A 253 8.98 -17.37 -4.65
C TYR A 253 7.61 -16.74 -4.85
N VAL A 254 7.16 -16.79 -6.10
CA VAL A 254 5.87 -16.34 -6.58
C VAL A 254 4.76 -16.91 -5.68
N LYS A 255 4.74 -18.20 -5.39
CA LYS A 255 3.75 -18.81 -4.47
C LYS A 255 3.81 -18.30 -3.03
N TYR A 256 4.98 -18.26 -2.39
CA TYR A 256 5.11 -17.78 -1.01
C TYR A 256 4.73 -16.32 -0.87
N GLN A 257 5.06 -15.51 -1.88
CA GLN A 257 4.63 -14.12 -1.96
C GLN A 257 3.11 -14.00 -1.83
N ALA A 258 2.37 -14.73 -2.65
CA ALA A 258 0.93 -14.54 -2.70
C ALA A 258 0.20 -15.25 -1.54
N LEU A 259 0.77 -16.33 -1.00
CA LEU A 259 0.35 -16.88 0.29
C LEU A 259 0.55 -15.86 1.43
N LEU A 260 1.71 -15.21 1.49
CA LEU A 260 2.02 -14.22 2.52
C LEU A 260 1.12 -12.99 2.40
N ILE A 261 0.87 -12.49 1.18
CA ILE A 261 -0.09 -11.41 0.91
C ILE A 261 -1.47 -11.79 1.44
N SER A 262 -1.91 -13.01 1.14
CA SER A 262 -3.21 -13.49 1.57
C SER A 262 -3.32 -13.59 3.10
N VAL A 263 -2.35 -14.21 3.78
CA VAL A 263 -2.35 -14.34 5.25
C VAL A 263 -2.34 -12.95 5.93
N MET A 264 -1.49 -12.04 5.44
CA MET A 264 -1.43 -10.67 5.95
C MET A 264 -2.78 -9.94 5.77
N LYS A 265 -3.43 -10.12 4.62
CA LYS A 265 -4.76 -9.54 4.37
C LYS A 265 -5.85 -10.16 5.24
N SER A 266 -5.84 -11.48 5.46
CA SER A 266 -6.79 -12.13 6.38
C SER A 266 -6.68 -11.56 7.79
N PHE A 267 -5.45 -11.36 8.29
CA PHE A 267 -5.22 -10.74 9.59
C PHE A 267 -5.77 -9.31 9.60
N MET A 268 -5.41 -8.48 8.61
CA MET A 268 -5.89 -7.09 8.54
C MET A 268 -7.41 -7.00 8.42
N PHE A 269 -8.05 -7.89 7.67
CA PHE A 269 -9.51 -7.96 7.57
C PHE A 269 -10.16 -8.29 8.93
N LEU A 270 -9.62 -9.25 9.67
CA LEU A 270 -10.09 -9.55 11.03
C LEU A 270 -9.91 -8.34 11.95
N PHE A 271 -8.79 -7.63 11.86
CA PHE A 271 -8.58 -6.40 12.64
C PHE A 271 -9.58 -5.30 12.30
N ALA A 272 -9.90 -5.12 11.01
CA ALA A 272 -10.91 -4.14 10.58
C ALA A 272 -12.29 -4.46 11.15
N PHE A 273 -12.68 -5.73 11.16
CA PHE A 273 -14.02 -6.16 11.55
C PHE A 273 -14.21 -6.32 13.06
N PHE A 274 -13.22 -6.90 13.75
CA PHE A 274 -13.28 -7.16 15.19
C PHE A 274 -12.67 -6.04 16.04
N GLY A 275 -11.77 -5.23 15.49
CA GLY A 275 -11.18 -4.10 16.21
C GLY A 275 -12.14 -2.92 16.40
N ALA A 276 -13.08 -2.71 15.49
CA ALA A 276 -13.91 -1.49 15.43
C ALA A 276 -14.96 -1.33 16.56
N GLY A 277 -15.04 -2.25 17.53
CA GLY A 277 -15.99 -2.14 18.65
C GLY A 277 -17.48 -2.12 18.25
N SER A 278 -18.34 -1.78 19.21
CA SER A 278 -19.80 -1.97 19.13
C SER A 278 -20.57 -0.92 18.30
N PHE A 279 -19.94 0.03 17.60
CA PHE A 279 -20.65 1.15 16.95
C PHE A 279 -20.99 0.90 15.47
N PRO A 280 -22.26 0.68 15.08
CA PRO A 280 -22.65 0.29 13.72
C PRO A 280 -22.43 1.37 12.64
N GLU A 281 -22.58 2.64 12.99
CA GLU A 281 -22.69 3.76 12.02
C GLU A 281 -21.34 4.29 11.50
N LEU A 282 -20.25 4.07 12.23
CA LEU A 282 -18.88 4.44 11.78
C LEU A 282 -18.13 3.30 11.08
N LYS A 283 -18.72 2.09 10.99
CA LYS A 283 -18.01 0.87 10.59
C LYS A 283 -17.63 0.83 9.10
N GLY A 284 -18.49 1.31 8.21
CA GLY A 284 -18.29 1.17 6.77
C GLY A 284 -17.11 2.00 6.25
N GLU A 285 -17.18 3.32 6.42
CA GLU A 285 -16.17 4.22 5.86
C GLU A 285 -14.80 4.07 6.53
N SER A 286 -14.75 3.90 7.86
CA SER A 286 -13.50 3.69 8.57
C SER A 286 -12.83 2.37 8.20
N ALA A 287 -13.59 1.27 8.09
CA ALA A 287 -13.06 -0.01 7.64
C ALA A 287 -12.60 0.05 6.18
N PHE A 288 -13.33 0.77 5.32
CA PHE A 288 -12.94 0.98 3.93
C PHE A 288 -11.59 1.71 3.82
N ILE A 289 -11.43 2.82 4.55
CA ILE A 289 -10.17 3.59 4.60
C ILE A 289 -9.06 2.70 5.15
N PHE A 290 -9.31 2.01 6.27
CA PHE A 290 -8.32 1.14 6.90
C PHE A 290 -7.85 0.00 5.97
N LEU A 291 -8.78 -0.72 5.34
CA LEU A 291 -8.44 -1.81 4.41
C LEU A 291 -7.70 -1.27 3.17
N SER A 292 -8.16 -0.15 2.64
CA SER A 292 -7.51 0.49 1.49
C SER A 292 -6.07 0.91 1.83
N PHE A 293 -5.86 1.43 3.03
CA PHE A 293 -4.55 1.81 3.55
C PHE A 293 -3.66 0.59 3.69
N SER A 294 -4.15 -0.44 4.38
CA SER A 294 -3.46 -1.71 4.55
C SER A 294 -3.01 -2.30 3.21
N THR A 295 -3.90 -2.36 2.23
CA THR A 295 -3.62 -2.92 0.90
C THR A 295 -2.57 -2.12 0.14
N PHE A 296 -2.64 -0.79 0.18
CA PHE A 296 -1.69 0.10 -0.48
C PHE A 296 -0.25 -0.03 0.06
N PHE A 297 -0.09 -0.19 1.37
CA PHE A 297 1.25 -0.32 1.97
C PHE A 297 1.79 -1.75 1.94
N THR A 298 0.97 -2.72 2.33
CA THR A 298 1.42 -4.11 2.49
C THR A 298 1.70 -4.80 1.17
N THR A 299 0.91 -4.55 0.11
CA THR A 299 1.09 -5.21 -1.19
C THR A 299 2.50 -5.00 -1.77
N PRO A 300 2.98 -3.76 -2.03
CA PRO A 300 4.32 -3.56 -2.56
C PRO A 300 5.42 -4.07 -1.61
N MET A 301 5.26 -3.90 -0.29
CA MET A 301 6.22 -4.42 0.69
C MET A 301 6.37 -5.94 0.57
N VAL A 302 5.25 -6.67 0.59
CA VAL A 302 5.28 -8.13 0.51
C VAL A 302 5.87 -8.56 -0.83
N ILE A 303 5.47 -7.93 -1.94
CA ILE A 303 6.03 -8.23 -3.28
C ILE A 303 7.55 -8.04 -3.30
N GLN A 304 8.06 -6.92 -2.81
CA GLN A 304 9.51 -6.62 -2.78
C GLN A 304 10.28 -7.60 -1.89
N MET A 305 9.80 -7.80 -0.66
CA MET A 305 10.47 -8.64 0.33
C MET A 305 10.52 -10.08 -0.13
N THR A 306 9.39 -10.62 -0.59
CA THR A 306 9.36 -11.99 -1.08
C THR A 306 10.25 -12.15 -2.32
N TYR A 307 10.33 -11.15 -3.19
CA TYR A 307 11.20 -11.18 -4.37
C TYR A 307 12.67 -11.34 -4.02
N ILE A 308 13.10 -10.59 -3.00
CA ILE A 308 14.47 -10.62 -2.51
C ILE A 308 14.74 -11.95 -1.79
N PHE A 309 13.88 -12.34 -0.85
CA PHE A 309 14.16 -13.41 0.11
C PHE A 309 13.83 -14.83 -0.37
N CYS A 310 12.86 -15.01 -1.27
CA CYS A 310 12.40 -16.36 -1.61
C CYS A 310 13.21 -17.06 -2.72
N ASN A 311 14.24 -16.42 -3.27
CA ASN A 311 15.14 -17.02 -4.28
C ASN A 311 16.58 -17.03 -3.75
N LYS A 312 17.18 -18.21 -3.62
CA LYS A 312 18.56 -18.38 -3.13
C LYS A 312 19.58 -17.53 -3.90
N ARG A 313 19.40 -17.38 -5.23
CA ARG A 313 20.25 -16.51 -6.06
C ARG A 313 20.04 -15.03 -5.68
N ASN A 314 18.79 -14.62 -5.48
CA ASN A 314 18.46 -13.24 -5.10
C ASN A 314 19.02 -12.91 -3.70
N VAL A 315 18.90 -13.83 -2.73
CA VAL A 315 19.48 -13.68 -1.38
C VAL A 315 21.01 -13.58 -1.44
N LYS A 316 21.68 -14.42 -2.24
CA LYS A 316 23.15 -14.32 -2.43
C LYS A 316 23.55 -12.96 -3.01
N ILE A 317 22.77 -12.46 -3.98
CA ILE A 317 23.00 -11.12 -4.55
C ILE A 317 22.79 -10.04 -3.49
N MET A 318 21.70 -10.07 -2.73
CA MET A 318 21.45 -9.14 -1.62
C MET A 318 22.60 -9.16 -0.61
N LEU A 319 23.00 -10.33 -0.12
CA LEU A 319 24.09 -10.48 0.85
C LEU A 319 25.42 -9.93 0.32
N SER A 320 25.68 -10.05 -0.99
CA SER A 320 26.89 -9.46 -1.59
C SER A 320 26.91 -7.92 -1.53
N TYR A 321 25.74 -7.27 -1.51
CA TYR A 321 25.61 -5.81 -1.35
C TYR A 321 25.54 -5.37 0.11
N VAL A 322 25.05 -6.21 1.01
CA VAL A 322 24.98 -5.92 2.46
C VAL A 322 26.31 -6.24 3.16
N SER A 323 27.13 -7.16 2.61
CA SER A 323 28.46 -7.43 3.13
C SER A 323 29.34 -6.18 3.03
N VAL A 324 29.58 -5.58 4.19
CA VAL A 324 30.39 -4.38 4.38
C VAL A 324 31.81 -4.58 3.85
N GLU A 325 32.36 -5.80 3.90
CA GLU A 325 33.69 -6.13 3.39
C GLU A 325 33.80 -5.83 1.89
N ASN A 326 32.82 -6.23 1.08
CA ASN A 326 32.82 -5.96 -0.36
C ASN A 326 32.66 -4.47 -0.69
N VAL A 327 31.90 -3.73 0.13
CA VAL A 327 31.70 -2.28 -0.06
C VAL A 327 32.96 -1.51 0.33
N VAL A 328 33.58 -1.88 1.45
CA VAL A 328 34.84 -1.30 1.94
C VAL A 328 35.98 -1.61 0.97
N ASP A 329 36.10 -2.84 0.46
CA ASP A 329 37.12 -3.22 -0.50
C ASP A 329 36.93 -2.52 -1.86
N LYS A 330 35.67 -2.32 -2.27
CA LYS A 330 35.35 -1.57 -3.49
C LYS A 330 35.59 -0.06 -3.33
N LEU A 331 35.31 0.52 -2.17
CA LEU A 331 35.69 1.90 -1.86
C LEU A 331 37.23 2.04 -1.84
N LYS A 332 37.92 1.14 -1.14
CA LYS A 332 39.38 1.13 -0.99
C LYS A 332 40.09 1.02 -2.33
N SER A 333 39.60 0.17 -3.24
CA SER A 333 40.13 0.06 -4.61
C SER A 333 39.86 1.29 -5.47
N MET A 334 38.72 1.98 -5.29
CA MET A 334 38.47 3.26 -5.95
C MET A 334 39.41 4.38 -5.48
N PHE A 335 39.78 4.38 -4.20
CA PHE A 335 40.78 5.32 -3.66
C PHE A 335 42.21 4.96 -4.09
N GLN A 336 42.55 3.67 -4.21
CA GLN A 336 43.87 3.24 -4.69
C GLN A 336 44.11 3.58 -6.16
N ARG A 337 43.07 3.62 -7.01
CA ARG A 337 43.21 3.91 -8.44
C ARG A 337 43.61 5.37 -8.77
N ARG A 338 43.57 6.29 -7.81
CA ARG A 338 44.02 7.69 -7.98
C ARG A 338 45.48 7.95 -7.57
N ASN A 339 46.16 7.00 -6.92
CA ASN A 339 47.51 7.23 -6.38
C ASN A 339 48.65 6.79 -7.30
N ASN A 340 48.38 6.27 -8.50
CA ASN A 340 49.41 5.94 -9.48
C ASN A 340 49.76 7.16 -10.35
N VAL A 341 50.30 8.21 -9.71
CA VAL A 341 51.06 9.24 -10.43
C VAL A 341 52.34 8.56 -10.92
N HIS A 342 52.50 8.47 -12.23
CA HIS A 342 53.73 7.94 -12.82
C HIS A 342 54.87 8.92 -12.53
N PRO A 343 56.05 8.47 -12.08
CA PRO A 343 57.20 9.36 -11.97
C PRO A 343 57.55 9.85 -13.38
N VAL A 344 57.55 11.17 -13.54
CA VAL A 344 58.04 11.84 -14.75
C VAL A 344 59.55 11.62 -14.77
N ALA A 345 60.02 10.88 -15.77
CA ALA A 345 61.43 10.76 -16.12
C ALA A 345 61.81 11.86 -17.11
#